data_AF-A0A7W0LPI0-F1
#
_entry.id   AF-A0A7W0LPI0-F1
#
_cell.length_a   1.000
_cell.length_b   1.000
_cell.length_c   1.000
_cell.angle_alpha   90.00
_cell.angle_beta   90.00
_cell.angle_gamma   90.00
#
_symmetry.space_group_name_H-M   'P 1'
#
loop_
_entity.id
_entity.type
_entity.pdbx_description
1 polymer ?
#
loop_
_entity_poly.entity_id
_entity_poly.type
_entity_poly.pdbx_seq_one_letter_code
_entity_poly.pdbx_strand_id
1 'polypeptide(L)'
;MAIAVQLSELVVPGRTALVTVEVQEGVVGAHSLVPELALAAEAILPNIAALARSARAAGIPVVHCTADSRPDGLGANHNARLFGAMRKRPAAATPGAPTRRA
;
A
#
# COMPACT_ATOMS: atom_id res chain seq x y z
N MET A 1 -2.36 -2.66 36.20
CA MET A 1 -3.14 -1.84 35.23
C MET A 1 -2.20 -1.41 34.12
N ALA A 2 -2.52 -1.72 32.86
CA ALA A 2 -1.78 -1.16 31.73
C ALA A 2 -2.23 0.28 31.52
N ILE A 3 -1.28 1.22 31.43
CA ILE A 3 -1.57 2.61 31.07
C ILE A 3 -1.88 2.63 29.58
N ALA A 4 -3.03 3.19 29.20
CA ALA A 4 -3.38 3.39 27.80
C ALA A 4 -2.39 4.40 27.20
N VAL A 5 -1.75 4.03 26.10
CA VAL A 5 -0.83 4.93 25.40
C VAL A 5 -1.64 5.99 24.67
N GLN A 6 -1.29 7.26 24.90
CA GLN A 6 -1.91 8.38 24.20
C GLN A 6 -1.30 8.50 22.79
N LEU A 7 -2.14 8.43 21.76
CA LEU A 7 -1.69 8.50 20.37
C LEU A 7 -0.91 9.80 20.08
N SER A 8 -1.28 10.91 20.71
CA SER A 8 -0.58 12.19 20.60
C SER A 8 0.88 12.14 21.07
N GLU A 9 1.21 11.22 21.98
CA GLU A 9 2.59 11.04 22.47
C GLU A 9 3.44 10.21 21.50
N LEU A 10 2.80 9.40 20.64
CA LEU A 10 3.48 8.57 19.63
C LEU A 10 3.62 9.26 18.27
N VAL A 11 2.66 10.11 17.92
CA VAL A 11 2.49 10.66 16.57
C VAL A 11 2.91 12.14 16.53
N VAL A 12 4.15 12.41 16.97
CA VAL A 12 4.71 13.78 17.06
C VAL A 12 5.45 14.15 15.76
N PRO A 13 5.16 15.32 15.16
CA PRO A 13 5.92 15.83 14.01
C PRO A 13 7.44 15.83 14.27
N GLY A 14 8.23 15.49 13.26
CA GLY A 14 9.69 15.31 13.38
C GLY A 14 10.14 13.92 13.85
N ARG A 15 9.22 13.09 14.36
CA ARG A 15 9.47 11.67 14.71
C ARG A 15 8.41 10.71 14.15
N THR A 16 7.64 11.18 13.19
CA THR A 16 6.54 10.43 12.57
C THR A 16 6.58 10.60 11.07
N ALA A 17 6.27 9.52 10.34
CA ALA A 17 5.99 9.53 8.92
C ALA A 17 4.70 8.75 8.65
N LEU A 18 3.96 9.15 7.62
CA LEU A 18 2.91 8.32 7.05
C LEU A 18 3.51 7.39 6.00
N VAL A 19 3.28 6.09 6.14
CA VAL A 19 3.69 5.08 5.16
C VAL A 19 2.44 4.45 4.55
N THR A 20 2.26 4.54 3.24
CA THR A 20 1.26 3.76 2.53
C THR A 20 1.93 2.56 1.89
N VAL A 21 1.38 1.36 2.07
CA VAL A 21 1.93 0.12 1.52
C VAL A 21 1.03 -0.36 0.39
N GLU A 22 1.58 -0.40 -0.82
CA GLU A 22 0.99 -1.03 -2.00
C GLU A 22 -0.41 -0.53 -2.37
N VAL A 23 -0.72 0.73 -2.05
CA VAL A 23 -1.96 1.41 -2.48
C VAL A 23 -1.79 1.81 -3.95
N GLN A 24 -1.81 0.82 -4.84
CA GLN A 24 -1.62 0.99 -6.28
C GLN A 24 -2.81 0.44 -7.06
N GLU A 25 -3.02 0.95 -8.27
CA GLU A 25 -4.08 0.50 -9.18
C GLU A 25 -4.10 -1.04 -9.38
N GLY A 26 -2.92 -1.67 -9.44
CA GLY A 26 -2.77 -3.12 -9.55
C GLY A 26 -3.10 -3.93 -8.29
N VAL A 27 -3.43 -3.27 -7.17
CA VAL A 27 -3.73 -3.90 -5.87
C VAL A 27 -5.12 -3.50 -5.38
N VAL A 28 -5.42 -2.20 -5.35
CA VAL A 28 -6.67 -1.66 -4.82
C VAL A 28 -7.58 -1.04 -5.89
N GLY A 29 -7.14 -1.04 -7.15
CA GLY A 29 -7.87 -0.45 -8.27
C GLY A 29 -8.63 -1.47 -9.12
N ALA A 30 -9.23 -0.97 -10.21
CA ALA A 30 -10.04 -1.76 -11.13
C ALA A 30 -9.23 -2.84 -11.85
N HIS A 31 -7.93 -2.63 -12.00
CA HIS A 31 -7.00 -3.58 -12.62
C HIS A 31 -6.29 -4.51 -11.62
N SER A 32 -6.84 -4.67 -10.41
CA SER A 32 -6.22 -5.47 -9.36
C SER A 32 -6.06 -6.95 -9.72
N LEU A 33 -4.92 -7.52 -9.32
CA LEU A 33 -4.69 -8.97 -9.38
C LEU A 33 -5.37 -9.75 -8.25
N VAL A 34 -5.94 -9.03 -7.28
CA VAL A 34 -6.70 -9.56 -6.16
C VAL A 34 -8.03 -8.77 -6.07
N PRO A 35 -8.97 -8.98 -7.02
CA PRO A 35 -10.18 -8.14 -7.14
C PRO A 35 -11.02 -8.07 -5.87
N GLU A 36 -11.08 -9.16 -5.10
CA GLU A 36 -11.80 -9.23 -3.84
C GLU A 36 -11.17 -8.32 -2.76
N LEU A 37 -9.85 -8.18 -2.77
CA LEU A 37 -9.14 -7.22 -1.92
C LEU A 37 -9.43 -5.78 -2.37
N ALA A 38 -9.44 -5.53 -3.68
CA ALA A 38 -9.75 -4.19 -4.21
C ALA A 38 -11.16 -3.74 -3.79
N LEU A 39 -12.16 -4.62 -3.94
CA LEU A 39 -13.53 -4.35 -3.49
C LEU A 39 -13.59 -4.05 -1.98
N ALA A 40 -12.90 -4.85 -1.16
CA ALA A 40 -12.86 -4.62 0.28
C ALA A 40 -12.15 -3.30 0.66
N ALA A 41 -11.15 -2.88 -0.14
CA ALA A 41 -10.39 -1.67 0.10
C ALA A 41 -11.17 -0.38 -0.19
N GLU A 42 -12.23 -0.42 -1.03
CA GLU A 42 -13.02 0.77 -1.43
C GLU A 42 -13.46 1.60 -0.22
N ALA A 43 -13.88 0.94 0.87
CA ALA A 43 -14.36 1.62 2.07
C ALA A 43 -13.26 2.38 2.83
N ILE A 44 -11.98 2.02 2.68
CA ILE A 44 -10.87 2.62 3.42
C ILE A 44 -10.04 3.61 2.59
N LEU A 45 -10.13 3.57 1.25
CA LEU A 45 -9.38 4.48 0.38
C LEU A 45 -9.63 5.97 0.69
N PRO A 46 -10.86 6.44 0.98
CA PRO A 46 -11.10 7.82 1.38
C PRO A 46 -10.34 8.21 2.65
N ASN A 47 -10.21 7.29 3.62
CA ASN A 47 -9.49 7.52 4.87
C ASN A 47 -7.98 7.60 4.63
N ILE A 48 -7.43 6.73 3.79
CA ILE A 48 -6.02 6.78 3.38
C ILE A 48 -5.71 8.12 2.69
N ALA A 49 -6.59 8.56 1.78
CA ALA A 49 -6.45 9.84 1.10
C ALA A 49 -6.53 11.02 2.09
N ALA A 50 -7.43 10.96 3.07
CA ALA A 50 -7.53 11.97 4.12
C ALA A 50 -6.27 12.02 4.98
N LEU A 51 -5.74 10.87 5.43
CA LEU A 51 -4.48 10.79 6.17
C LEU A 51 -3.32 11.37 5.36
N ALA A 52 -3.22 11.04 4.08
CA ALA A 52 -2.15 11.54 3.22
C ALA A 52 -2.25 13.05 2.97
N ARG A 53 -3.45 13.63 2.91
CA ARG A 53 -3.63 15.09 2.87
C ARG A 53 -3.23 15.74 4.20
N SER A 54 -3.70 15.20 5.31
CA SER A 54 -3.40 15.72 6.65
C SER A 54 -1.91 15.63 6.98
N ALA A 55 -1.25 14.54 6.62
CA ALA A 55 0.19 14.36 6.81
C ALA A 55 1.00 15.42 6.04
N ARG A 56 0.64 15.68 4.78
CA ARG A 56 1.26 16.75 3.98
C ARG A 56 1.00 18.12 4.59
N ALA A 57 -0.23 18.41 5.02
CA ALA A 57 -0.59 19.67 5.67
C ALA A 57 0.16 19.88 7.00
N ALA A 58 0.42 18.81 7.74
CA ALA A 58 1.21 18.82 8.98
C ALA A 58 2.74 18.85 8.73
N GLY A 59 3.19 18.83 7.47
CA GLY A 59 4.61 18.86 7.12
C GLY A 59 5.39 17.60 7.50
N ILE A 60 4.72 16.47 7.75
CA ILE A 60 5.40 15.20 8.06
C ILE A 60 5.71 14.42 6.77
N PRO A 61 6.77 13.59 6.75
CA PRO A 61 7.08 12.77 5.59
C PRO A 61 5.93 11.82 5.22
N VAL A 62 5.66 11.74 3.92
CA VAL A 62 4.74 10.75 3.34
C VAL A 62 5.54 9.85 2.42
N VAL A 63 5.61 8.56 2.74
CA VAL A 63 6.34 7.54 1.98
C VAL A 63 5.34 6.60 1.33
N HIS A 64 5.39 6.51 0.00
CA HIS A 64 4.59 5.57 -0.77
C HIS A 64 5.43 4.34 -1.10
N CYS A 65 5.22 3.25 -0.38
CA CYS A 65 5.87 1.97 -0.60
C CYS A 65 5.15 1.20 -1.70
N THR A 66 5.61 1.34 -2.94
CA THR A 66 5.06 0.60 -4.08
C THR A 66 5.64 -0.80 -4.18
N ALA A 67 4.81 -1.76 -4.58
CA ALA A 67 5.25 -3.09 -5.00
C ALA A 67 5.77 -3.07 -6.44
N ASP A 68 6.85 -3.81 -6.63
CA ASP A 68 7.47 -4.05 -7.93
C ASP A 68 7.93 -5.50 -8.01
N SER A 69 7.83 -6.08 -9.20
CA SER A 69 8.33 -7.43 -9.49
C SER A 69 9.41 -7.36 -10.55
N ARG A 70 10.55 -7.96 -10.25
CA ARG A 70 11.60 -8.15 -11.24
C ARG A 70 11.10 -9.03 -12.39
N PRO A 71 11.49 -8.77 -13.64
CA PRO A 71 11.12 -9.63 -14.78
C PRO A 71 11.57 -11.09 -14.60
N ASP A 72 12.69 -11.32 -13.90
CA ASP A 72 13.21 -12.65 -13.58
C ASP A 72 12.52 -13.32 -12.37
N GLY A 73 11.58 -12.62 -11.71
CA GLY A 73 10.83 -13.11 -10.56
C GLY A 73 11.64 -13.26 -9.28
N LEU A 74 12.92 -12.85 -9.24
CA LEU A 74 13.72 -12.91 -8.02
C LEU A 74 13.20 -11.93 -6.97
N GLY A 75 13.21 -12.34 -5.70
CA GLY A 75 12.64 -11.58 -4.59
C GLY A 75 11.13 -11.71 -4.42
N ALA A 76 10.44 -12.52 -5.24
CA ALA A 76 9.01 -12.76 -5.08
C ALA A 76 8.69 -13.62 -3.84
N ASN A 77 7.62 -13.26 -3.13
CA ASN A 77 7.11 -14.05 -2.02
C ASN A 77 6.55 -15.40 -2.49
N HIS A 78 6.79 -16.43 -1.70
CA HIS A 78 6.33 -17.80 -1.96
C HIS A 78 5.79 -18.48 -0.69
N ASN A 79 5.57 -17.71 0.37
CA ASN A 79 5.11 -18.16 1.68
C ASN A 79 3.58 -18.33 1.79
N ALA A 80 2.81 -18.00 0.74
CA ALA A 80 1.36 -18.14 0.73
C ALA A 80 0.83 -18.54 -0.66
N ARG A 81 -0.32 -19.24 -0.67
CA ARG A 81 -0.98 -19.70 -1.91
C ARG A 81 -1.39 -18.55 -2.83
N LEU A 82 -1.73 -17.40 -2.25
CA LEU A 82 -2.06 -16.18 -3.00
C LEU A 82 -0.94 -15.79 -3.97
N PHE A 83 0.33 -15.83 -3.53
CA PHE A 83 1.47 -15.49 -4.39
C PHE A 83 1.62 -16.46 -5.56
N GLY A 84 1.38 -17.75 -5.32
CA GLY A 84 1.34 -18.76 -6.39
C GLY A 84 0.24 -18.50 -7.41
N ALA A 85 -0.94 -18.02 -6.98
CA ALA A 85 -2.03 -17.64 -7.87
C ALA A 85 -1.74 -16.35 -8.65
N MET A 86 -1.17 -15.33 -8.00
CA MET A 86 -0.80 -14.06 -8.63
C MET A 86 0.26 -14.24 -9.73
N ARG A 87 1.26 -15.13 -9.53
CA ARG A 87 2.29 -15.45 -10.55
C ARG A 87 1.74 -16.04 -11.85
N LYS A 88 0.55 -16.64 -11.82
CA LYS A 88 -0.11 -17.21 -13.00
C LYS A 88 -0.89 -16.17 -13.80
N ARG A 89 -1.11 -14.97 -13.26
CA ARG A 89 -1.87 -13.91 -13.93
C ARG A 89 -0.92 -13.07 -14.80
N PRO A 90 -1.30 -12.75 -16.05
CA PRO A 90 -0.49 -11.97 -16.97
C PRO A 90 -0.55 -10.48 -16.58
N ALA A 91 0.12 -10.12 -15.51
CA ALA A 91 0.27 -8.72 -15.11
C ALA A 91 1.54 -8.60 -14.28
N ALA A 92 2.68 -8.55 -14.97
CA ALA A 92 3.86 -8.02 -14.34
C ALA A 92 3.60 -6.52 -14.13
N ALA A 93 3.72 -6.06 -12.87
CA ALA A 93 3.84 -4.64 -12.55
C ALA A 93 5.21 -4.14 -13.04
N THR A 94 5.43 -4.19 -14.35
CA THR A 94 6.66 -3.76 -14.99
C THR A 94 6.79 -2.23 -14.85
N PRO A 95 8.01 -1.67 -14.78
CA PRO A 95 8.19 -0.23 -14.74
C PRO A 95 7.41 0.46 -15.87
N GLY A 96 6.60 1.48 -15.54
CA GLY A 96 5.81 2.26 -16.51
C GLY A 96 4.38 1.77 -16.81
N ALA A 97 3.96 0.63 -16.26
CA ALA A 97 2.59 0.13 -16.47
C ALA A 97 1.52 0.99 -15.74
N PRO A 98 0.29 1.13 -16.27
CA PRO A 98 -0.79 1.89 -15.63
C PRO A 98 -1.17 1.37 -14.24
N THR A 99 -0.97 0.07 -14.01
CA THR A 99 -1.19 -0.61 -12.71
C THR A 99 -0.27 -0.11 -11.58
N ARG A 100 0.76 0.71 -11.87
CA ARG A 100 1.67 1.25 -10.87
C ARG A 100 1.25 2.54 -10.20
N ARG A 101 0.24 3.24 -10.73
CA ARG A 101 -0.17 4.55 -10.17
C ARG A 101 -0.59 4.36 -8.70
N ALA A 102 0.04 5.17 -7.83
CA ALA A 102 -0.26 5.28 -6.40
C ALA A 102 -1.11 6.52 -6.11
#